data_AF-A0A225UG97-F1
#
_entry.id   AF-A0A225UG97-F1
#
_cell.length_a   1.000
_cell.length_b   1.000
_cell.length_c   1.000
_cell.angle_alpha   90.00
_cell.angle_beta   90.00
_cell.angle_gamma   90.00
#
_symmetry.space_group_name_H-M   'P 1'
#
loop_
_entity.id
_entity.type
_entity.pdbx_description
1 polymer ?
#
loop_
_entity_poly.entity_id
_entity_poly.type
_entity_poly.pdbx_seq_one_letter_code
_entity_poly.pdbx_strand_id
1 'polypeptide(L)'
;MRSRAVTTRSKARSGVRVGSDPDSLREEVVRELRIERIRQAQDEESWIMGLKKYLIGEIQHLRQEEAKMFGSIAMNYEVDQQDLLFYCPTSKE
;
A
#
# COMPACT_ATOMS: atom_id res chain seq x y z
N MET A 1 6.57 -41.35 -59.15
CA MET A 1 7.14 -40.64 -57.98
C MET A 1 6.60 -41.26 -56.71
N ARG A 2 7.47 -41.74 -55.80
CA ARG A 2 7.07 -42.27 -54.48
C ARG A 2 7.35 -41.21 -53.43
N SER A 3 6.31 -40.68 -52.80
CA SER A 3 6.46 -39.71 -51.70
C SER A 3 6.58 -40.46 -50.37
N ARG A 4 7.67 -40.26 -49.64
CA ARG A 4 7.95 -40.86 -48.33
C ARG A 4 7.41 -39.93 -47.25
N ALA A 5 6.44 -40.39 -46.46
CA ALA A 5 5.92 -39.61 -45.34
C ALA A 5 6.95 -39.62 -44.18
N VAL A 6 7.26 -38.43 -43.66
CA VAL A 6 8.09 -38.23 -42.47
C VAL A 6 7.17 -37.95 -41.29
N THR A 7 7.20 -38.83 -40.28
CA THR A 7 6.44 -38.65 -39.04
C THR A 7 7.39 -38.21 -37.94
N THR A 8 7.21 -37.00 -37.40
CA THR A 8 7.94 -36.51 -36.23
C THR A 8 7.15 -36.85 -34.97
N ARG A 9 7.75 -37.59 -34.04
CA ARG A 9 7.13 -37.95 -32.76
C ARG A 9 7.57 -36.97 -31.67
N SER A 10 6.71 -36.05 -31.30
CA SER A 10 6.91 -35.13 -30.17
C SER A 10 6.77 -35.89 -28.85
N LYS A 11 7.85 -35.99 -28.08
CA LYS A 11 7.85 -36.55 -26.72
C LYS A 11 7.40 -35.46 -25.74
N ALA A 12 6.16 -35.55 -25.26
CA ALA A 12 5.70 -34.71 -24.16
C ALA A 12 6.52 -35.03 -22.90
N ARG A 13 7.34 -34.07 -22.44
CA ARG A 13 7.97 -34.13 -21.12
C ARG A 13 6.87 -33.92 -20.08
N SER A 14 6.29 -35.01 -19.60
CA SER A 14 5.49 -35.02 -18.36
C SER A 14 6.44 -34.87 -17.17
N GLY A 15 6.94 -33.65 -16.96
CA GLY A 15 7.59 -33.28 -15.71
C GLY A 15 6.51 -32.81 -14.76
N VAL A 16 6.19 -33.63 -13.76
CA VAL A 16 5.40 -33.21 -12.60
C VAL A 16 6.11 -32.00 -12.00
N ARG A 17 5.54 -30.80 -12.19
CA ARG A 17 5.93 -29.64 -11.38
C ARG A 17 5.35 -29.92 -10.00
N VAL A 18 6.14 -30.54 -9.13
CA VAL A 18 5.91 -30.42 -7.69
C VAL A 18 6.19 -28.96 -7.41
N GLY A 19 5.14 -28.12 -7.52
CA GLY A 19 5.20 -26.75 -7.07
C GLY A 19 5.42 -26.81 -5.57
N SER A 20 6.63 -26.49 -5.12
CA SER A 20 6.85 -26.09 -3.74
C SER A 20 5.97 -24.86 -3.53
N ASP A 21 4.82 -25.06 -2.90
CA ASP A 21 4.00 -23.98 -2.38
C ASP A 21 4.90 -23.21 -1.39
N PRO A 22 5.40 -22.02 -1.75
CA PRO A 22 6.31 -21.32 -0.86
C PRO A 22 5.51 -20.90 0.37
N ASP A 23 6.06 -21.08 1.57
CA ASP A 23 5.34 -20.80 2.82
C ASP A 23 4.78 -19.37 2.88
N SER A 24 5.35 -18.43 2.10
CA SER A 24 4.88 -17.05 1.94
C SER A 24 3.60 -16.87 1.12
N LEU A 25 3.23 -17.85 0.28
CA LEU A 25 1.97 -17.84 -0.50
C LEU A 25 0.87 -18.66 0.17
N ARG A 26 1.13 -19.24 1.34
CA ARG A 26 0.09 -19.84 2.18
C ARG A 26 -1.02 -18.83 2.42
N GLU A 27 -2.25 -19.29 2.29
CA GLU A 27 -3.42 -18.42 2.31
C GLU A 27 -3.54 -17.65 3.64
N GLU A 28 -3.16 -18.28 4.76
CA GLU A 28 -3.14 -17.65 6.09
C GLU A 28 -2.18 -16.47 6.14
N VAL A 29 -0.96 -16.64 5.59
CA VAL A 29 0.09 -15.60 5.58
C VAL A 29 -0.35 -14.42 4.71
N VAL A 30 -0.89 -14.71 3.53
CA VAL A 30 -1.36 -13.66 2.61
C VAL A 30 -2.57 -12.92 3.19
N ARG A 31 -3.49 -13.63 3.85
CA ARG A 31 -4.64 -13.01 4.54
C ARG A 31 -4.18 -12.05 5.62
N GLU A 32 -3.25 -12.47 6.48
CA GLU A 32 -2.74 -11.62 7.56
C GLU A 32 -2.04 -10.37 7.01
N LEU A 33 -1.17 -10.55 6.00
CA LEU A 33 -0.52 -9.42 5.33
C LEU A 33 -1.51 -8.44 4.70
N ARG A 34 -2.64 -8.94 4.18
CA ARG A 34 -3.69 -8.09 3.60
C ARG A 34 -4.43 -7.32 4.69
N ILE A 35 -4.76 -7.96 5.80
CA ILE A 35 -5.42 -7.31 6.95
C ILE A 35 -4.53 -6.19 7.49
N GLU A 36 -3.26 -6.48 7.72
CA GLU A 36 -2.33 -5.50 8.28
C GLU A 36 -2.13 -4.30 7.35
N ARG A 37 -1.99 -4.52 6.04
CA ARG A 37 -1.89 -3.42 5.07
C ARG A 37 -3.16 -2.57 4.98
N ILE A 38 -4.35 -3.20 5.10
CA ILE A 38 -5.61 -2.45 5.13
C ILE A 38 -5.67 -1.60 6.39
N ARG A 39 -5.32 -2.17 7.54
CA ARG A 39 -5.30 -1.45 8.81
C ARG A 39 -4.33 -0.27 8.76
N GLN A 40 -3.11 -0.49 8.25
CA GLN A 40 -2.13 0.58 8.08
C GLN A 40 -2.66 1.69 7.17
N ALA A 41 -3.25 1.35 6.01
CA ALA A 41 -3.84 2.34 5.11
C ALA A 41 -4.98 3.13 5.77
N GLN A 42 -5.83 2.47 6.57
CA GLN A 42 -6.90 3.13 7.32
C GLN A 42 -6.36 4.07 8.41
N ASP A 43 -5.31 3.64 9.12
CA ASP A 43 -4.65 4.44 10.15
C ASP A 43 -3.97 5.67 9.51
N GLU A 44 -3.32 5.51 8.36
CA GLU A 44 -2.71 6.58 7.57
C GLU A 44 -3.77 7.56 7.03
N GLU A 45 -4.88 7.06 6.46
CA GLU A 45 -6.01 7.89 6.00
C GLU A 45 -6.61 8.71 7.15
N SER A 46 -6.80 8.09 8.32
CA SER A 46 -7.30 8.76 9.52
C SER A 46 -6.34 9.85 10.01
N TRP A 47 -5.03 9.56 10.01
CA TRP A 47 -3.99 10.51 10.37
C TRP A 47 -3.95 11.70 9.39
N ILE A 48 -4.02 11.46 8.08
CA ILE A 48 -4.08 12.51 7.05
C ILE A 48 -5.32 13.39 7.25
N MET A 49 -6.49 12.80 7.43
CA MET A 49 -7.74 13.54 7.67
C MET A 49 -7.64 14.40 8.93
N GLY A 50 -7.09 13.87 10.02
CA GLY A 50 -6.91 14.62 11.26
C GLY A 50 -5.96 15.81 11.11
N LEU A 51 -4.82 15.60 10.43
CA LEU A 51 -3.85 16.67 10.18
C LEU A 51 -4.44 17.76 9.27
N LYS A 52 -5.18 17.39 8.24
CA LYS A 52 -5.87 18.36 7.37
C LYS A 52 -6.85 19.23 8.15
N LYS A 53 -7.70 18.62 8.98
CA LYS A 53 -8.60 19.35 9.89
C LYS A 53 -7.85 20.34 10.78
N TYR A 54 -6.69 19.94 11.31
CA TYR A 54 -5.84 20.83 12.10
C TYR A 54 -5.38 22.04 11.27
N LEU A 55 -4.85 21.79 10.07
CA LEU A 55 -4.27 22.82 9.19
C LEU A 55 -5.30 23.82 8.67
N ILE A 56 -6.53 23.39 8.39
CA ILE A 56 -7.63 24.27 7.96
C ILE A 56 -8.35 24.96 9.13
N GLY A 57 -7.92 24.72 10.38
CA GLY A 57 -8.46 25.37 11.57
C GLY A 57 -9.70 24.71 12.18
N GLU A 58 -10.08 23.52 11.74
CA GLU A 58 -11.20 22.70 12.28
C GLU A 58 -10.83 21.98 13.59
N ILE A 59 -10.10 22.66 14.47
CA ILE A 59 -9.52 22.07 15.69
C ILE A 59 -10.61 21.55 16.64
N GLN A 60 -11.82 22.13 16.63
CA GLN A 60 -12.95 21.69 17.44
C GLN A 60 -13.41 20.25 17.13
N HIS A 61 -13.06 19.70 15.95
CA HIS A 61 -13.39 18.33 15.56
C HIS A 61 -12.30 17.31 15.93
N LEU A 62 -11.23 17.75 16.59
CA LEU A 62 -10.11 16.92 17.01
C LEU A 62 -10.13 16.66 18.51
N ARG A 63 -9.62 15.49 18.92
CA ARG A 63 -9.32 15.25 20.34
C ARG A 63 -8.15 16.14 20.77
N GLN A 64 -8.10 16.49 22.06
CA GLN A 64 -7.03 17.33 22.60
C GLN A 64 -5.63 16.77 22.29
N GLU A 65 -5.45 15.45 22.41
CA GLU A 65 -4.16 14.81 22.14
C GLU A 65 -3.80 14.82 20.65
N GLU A 66 -4.78 14.73 19.76
CA GLU A 66 -4.57 14.86 18.31
C GLU A 66 -4.15 16.28 17.95
N ALA A 67 -4.84 17.29 18.48
CA ALA A 67 -4.48 18.69 18.25
C ALA A 67 -3.06 19.02 18.74
N LYS A 68 -2.65 18.48 19.90
CA LYS A 68 -1.27 18.61 20.41
C LYS A 68 -0.26 17.96 19.47
N MET A 69 -0.52 16.71 19.07
CA MET A 69 0.34 15.95 18.17
C MET A 69 0.50 16.65 16.82
N PHE A 70 -0.60 17.03 16.17
CA PHE A 70 -0.56 17.71 14.88
C PHE A 70 0.13 19.07 14.96
N GLY A 71 -0.08 19.84 16.04
CA GLY A 71 0.63 21.11 16.26
C GLY A 71 2.15 21.00 16.25
N SER A 72 2.70 19.85 16.69
CA SER A 72 4.16 19.62 16.69
C SER A 72 4.77 19.41 15.29
N ILE A 73 3.95 19.01 14.32
CA ILE A 73 4.41 18.67 12.96
C ILE A 73 3.83 19.57 11.87
N ALA A 74 2.78 20.34 12.18
CA ALA A 74 2.00 21.13 11.23
C ALA A 74 2.86 22.06 10.36
N MET A 75 3.95 22.60 10.91
CA MET A 75 4.86 23.48 10.15
C MET A 75 5.47 22.81 8.91
N ASN A 76 5.53 21.48 8.87
CA ASN A 76 6.11 20.73 7.74
C ASN A 76 5.07 20.31 6.70
N TYR A 77 3.83 20.77 6.83
CA TYR A 77 2.73 20.37 5.96
C TYR A 77 1.86 21.55 5.57
N GLU A 78 1.33 21.50 4.36
CA GLU A 78 0.40 22.49 3.83
C GLU A 78 -0.77 21.77 3.16
N VAL A 79 -1.95 22.40 3.18
CA VAL A 79 -3.14 21.93 2.46
C VAL A 79 -3.50 22.95 1.40
N ASP A 80 -3.66 22.51 0.15
CA ASP A 80 -4.06 23.40 -0.94
C ASP A 80 -5.59 23.62 -1.01
N GLN A 81 -6.02 24.36 -2.03
CA GLN A 81 -7.43 24.63 -2.28
C GLN A 81 -8.24 23.40 -2.75
N GLN A 82 -7.56 22.31 -3.15
CA GLN A 82 -8.17 21.04 -3.55
C GLN A 82 -8.20 20.04 -2.38
N ASP A 83 -7.86 20.50 -1.17
CA ASP A 83 -7.79 19.66 0.02
C ASP A 83 -6.70 18.57 -0.12
N LEU A 84 -5.63 18.83 -0.88
CA LEU A 84 -4.49 17.94 -0.97
C LEU A 84 -3.41 18.33 0.05
N LEU A 85 -2.95 17.35 0.83
CA LEU A 85 -1.91 17.53 1.85
C LEU A 85 -0.53 17.34 1.21
N PHE A 86 0.34 18.33 1.37
CA PHE A 86 1.73 18.28 0.90
C PHE A 86 2.69 18.28 2.08
N TYR A 87 3.79 17.54 1.93
CA TYR A 87 4.93 17.66 2.81
C TYR A 87 5.85 18.77 2.31
N CYS A 88 5.95 19.84 3.09
CA CYS A 88 6.76 21.02 2.83
C CYS A 88 7.80 21.11 3.96
N PRO A 89 8.95 20.40 3.85
CA PRO A 89 9.98 20.48 4.88
C PRO A 89 10.42 21.94 4.98
N THR A 90 10.23 22.54 6.14
CA THR A 90 10.70 23.91 6.35
C THR A 90 12.20 23.94 6.12
N SER A 91 12.66 24.84 5.25
CA SER A 91 14.08 25.14 5.05
C SER A 91 14.63 25.76 6.34
N LYS A 92 14.88 24.93 7.35
CA LYS A 92 15.67 25.29 8.52
C LYS A 92 16.96 24.48 8.45
N GLU A 93 17.86 24.98 7.60
CA GLU A 93 19.30 24.83 7.80
C GLU A 93 19.76 25.85 8.85
#